data_AF-A0A4Z0LEH6-F1
#
_entry.id   AF-A0A4Z0LEH6-F1
#
_cell.length_a   1.000
_cell.length_b   1.000
_cell.length_c   1.000
_cell.angle_alpha   90.00
_cell.angle_beta   90.00
_cell.angle_gamma   90.00
#
_symmetry.space_group_name_H-M   'P 1'
#
loop_
_entity.id
_entity.type
_entity.pdbx_description
1 polymer ?
#
loop_
_entity_poly.entity_id
_entity_poly.type
_entity_poly.pdbx_seq_one_letter_code
_entity_poly.pdbx_strand_id
1 'polypeptide(L)'
;PPAPSPSGRPAGVTETGGGQSSQHYNSLLTGLGKHLGELGAVSVDGTQAWSTQKDQDKESGQSWRIRYSKNILETGTNISISGYRYSTSGYYTLPEVLDTWRDDESQNNNDRRRNRAELQLNQSIGASLGSLSLNAISEDYWNSARKMRSLGVGYSNSWGGVTYYINYSYNRNTTDSDNSDKIYDEDQVFSLSINIPLDRWLSHSYATYNLNTSKRGNTNHT
;
A
#
# COMPACT_ATOMS: atom_id res chain seq x y z
N PRO A 1 -11.20 37.80 -2.51
CA PRO A 1 -10.01 37.99 -1.65
C PRO A 1 -9.68 36.71 -0.86
N PRO A 2 -8.48 36.13 -0.99
CA PRO A 2 -8.10 34.99 -0.17
C PRO A 2 -7.81 35.46 1.27
N ALA A 3 -8.24 34.68 2.24
CA ALA A 3 -8.00 34.94 3.65
C ALA A 3 -6.50 34.80 4.00
N PRO A 4 -5.97 35.62 4.92
CA PRO A 4 -4.57 35.52 5.35
C PRO A 4 -4.33 34.20 6.10
N SER A 5 -3.27 33.49 5.71
CA SER A 5 -2.79 32.30 6.39
C SER A 5 -2.15 32.69 7.73
N PRO A 6 -2.54 32.11 8.87
CA PRO A 6 -1.84 32.33 10.13
C PRO A 6 -0.54 31.50 10.11
N SER A 7 0.56 32.15 10.49
CA SER A 7 1.97 31.71 10.48
C SER A 7 2.70 31.90 9.14
N GLY A 8 3.80 32.66 9.18
CA GLY A 8 4.61 33.10 8.04
C GLY A 8 5.41 31.99 7.36
N ARG A 9 4.71 30.95 6.89
CA ARG A 9 5.29 29.87 6.10
C ARG A 9 5.27 30.22 4.61
N PRO A 10 6.30 29.85 3.84
CA PRO A 10 6.24 29.93 2.39
C PRO A 10 5.04 29.10 1.90
N ALA A 11 4.33 29.62 0.90
CA ALA A 11 3.13 29.02 0.36
C ALA A 11 3.36 27.53 -0.01
N GLY A 12 2.41 26.67 0.38
CA GLY A 12 2.42 25.25 0.01
C GLY A 12 3.22 24.32 0.92
N VAL A 13 3.64 24.75 2.12
CA VAL A 13 4.21 23.87 3.16
C VAL A 13 3.16 23.48 4.19
N THR A 14 3.03 22.18 4.46
CA THR A 14 2.15 21.60 5.48
C THR A 14 3.01 20.95 6.56
N GLU A 15 2.67 21.15 7.82
CA GLU A 15 3.27 20.39 8.93
C GLU A 15 2.29 19.41 9.52
N THR A 16 2.82 18.27 9.93
CA THR A 16 2.08 17.22 10.61
C THR A 16 2.79 16.89 11.91
N GLY A 17 2.04 16.79 12.99
CA GLY A 17 2.56 16.38 14.29
C GLY A 17 1.52 15.56 15.03
N GLY A 18 1.97 14.70 15.93
CA GLY A 18 1.09 13.90 16.77
C GLY A 18 1.85 13.14 17.84
N GLY A 19 1.14 12.65 18.84
CA GLY A 19 1.73 11.85 19.91
C GLY A 19 0.79 10.75 20.36
N GLN A 20 1.36 9.70 20.93
CA GLN A 20 0.61 8.63 21.59
C GLN A 20 1.26 8.38 22.95
N SER A 21 0.45 8.14 23.98
CA SER A 21 0.94 7.86 25.34
C SER A 21 0.09 6.78 25.99
N SER A 22 0.78 5.83 26.61
CA SER A 22 0.23 4.77 27.43
C SER A 22 1.24 4.36 28.50
N GLN A 23 0.84 3.46 29.41
CA GLN A 23 1.71 2.97 30.49
C GLN A 23 3.03 2.38 29.98
N HIS A 24 3.01 1.68 28.83
CA HIS A 24 4.16 0.95 28.29
C HIS A 24 4.67 1.51 26.95
N TYR A 25 4.09 2.60 26.46
CA TYR A 25 4.44 3.14 25.15
C TYR A 25 4.24 4.65 25.07
N ASN A 26 5.24 5.35 24.54
CA ASN A 26 5.13 6.76 24.18
C ASN A 26 5.71 6.98 22.80
N SER A 27 5.09 7.84 21.99
CA SER A 27 5.65 8.22 20.69
C SER A 27 5.34 9.67 20.33
N LEU A 28 6.25 10.24 19.55
CA LEU A 28 6.14 11.57 18.98
C LEU A 28 6.37 11.48 17.48
N LEU A 29 5.43 11.99 16.69
CA LEU A 29 5.50 12.10 15.25
C LEU A 29 5.66 13.57 14.87
N THR A 30 6.55 13.82 13.92
CA THR A 30 6.72 15.13 13.27
C THR A 30 6.92 14.93 11.77
N GLY A 31 6.43 15.85 10.96
CA GLY A 31 6.52 15.73 9.51
C GLY A 31 6.23 17.01 8.77
N LEU A 32 6.72 17.06 7.55
CA LEU A 32 6.64 18.19 6.63
C LEU A 32 6.18 17.70 5.27
N GLY A 33 5.30 18.47 4.63
CA GLY A 33 4.86 18.28 3.26
C GLY A 33 5.06 19.55 2.47
N LYS A 34 5.38 19.42 1.19
CA LYS A 34 5.49 20.55 0.27
C LYS A 34 4.79 20.24 -1.04
N HIS A 35 3.91 21.14 -1.45
CA HIS A 35 3.38 21.17 -2.79
C HIS A 35 4.42 21.82 -3.72
N LEU A 36 4.76 21.12 -4.81
CA LEU A 36 5.79 21.50 -5.79
C LEU A 36 5.16 22.00 -7.11
N GLY A 37 3.86 22.31 -7.11
CA GLY A 37 3.12 22.70 -8.32
C GLY A 37 2.95 21.50 -9.26
N GLU A 38 3.29 21.70 -10.54
CA GLU A 38 3.21 20.67 -11.60
C GLU A 38 4.10 19.44 -11.36
N LEU A 39 5.11 19.59 -10.49
CA LEU A 39 5.96 18.47 -10.08
C LEU A 39 5.29 17.55 -9.05
N GLY A 40 4.12 17.90 -8.51
CA GLY A 40 3.36 17.10 -7.54
C GLY A 40 3.55 17.58 -6.11
N ALA A 41 3.47 16.67 -5.15
CA ALA A 41 3.66 16.94 -3.72
C ALA A 41 4.56 15.88 -3.09
N VAL A 42 5.41 16.31 -2.15
CA VAL A 42 6.29 15.44 -1.38
C VAL A 42 6.03 15.62 0.11
N SER A 43 6.10 14.55 0.89
CA SER A 43 6.07 14.64 2.35
C SER A 43 7.10 13.72 2.98
N VAL A 44 7.69 14.16 4.09
CA VAL A 44 8.57 13.36 4.94
C VAL A 44 8.06 13.46 6.38
N ASP A 45 7.93 12.32 7.05
CA ASP A 45 7.58 12.26 8.47
C ASP A 45 8.46 11.26 9.22
N GLY A 46 8.75 11.60 10.48
CA GLY A 46 9.55 10.81 11.41
C GLY A 46 8.76 10.59 12.70
N THR A 47 8.77 9.36 13.20
CA THR A 47 8.19 8.99 14.49
C THR A 47 9.29 8.47 15.40
N GLN A 48 9.48 9.10 16.56
CA GLN A 48 10.27 8.56 17.66
C GLN A 48 9.33 7.82 18.61
N ALA A 49 9.68 6.59 18.97
CA ALA A 49 8.95 5.79 19.94
C ALA A 49 9.87 5.37 21.11
N TRP A 50 9.26 5.23 22.27
CA TRP A 50 9.83 4.63 23.48
C TRP A 50 8.85 3.59 24.00
N SER A 51 9.31 2.35 24.09
CA SER A 51 8.45 1.18 24.30
C SER A 51 9.04 0.26 25.34
N THR A 52 8.18 -0.34 26.17
CA THR A 52 8.56 -1.37 27.14
C THR A 52 7.69 -2.60 26.86
N GLN A 53 8.27 -3.61 26.20
CA GLN A 53 7.60 -4.89 26.01
C GLN A 53 7.52 -5.64 27.35
N LYS A 54 6.59 -6.59 27.48
CA LYS A 54 6.49 -7.45 28.67
C LYS A 54 7.83 -8.16 28.90
N ASP A 55 8.30 -8.13 30.15
CA ASP A 55 9.55 -8.77 30.60
C ASP A 55 10.83 -8.33 29.83
N GLN A 56 10.82 -7.15 29.22
CA GLN A 56 11.97 -6.58 28.50
C GLN A 56 12.29 -5.16 28.98
N ASP A 57 13.53 -4.74 28.75
CA ASP A 57 13.96 -3.38 29.01
C ASP A 57 13.26 -2.36 28.10
N LYS A 58 13.28 -1.11 28.54
CA LYS A 58 12.77 0.01 27.73
C LYS A 58 13.65 0.21 26.50
N GLU A 59 13.05 0.12 25.32
CA GLU A 59 13.68 0.39 24.04
C GLU A 59 13.26 1.74 23.46
N SER A 60 14.05 2.21 22.51
CA SER A 60 13.74 3.39 21.71
C SER A 60 14.03 3.14 20.24
N GLY A 61 13.21 3.71 19.36
CA GLY A 61 13.42 3.56 17.94
C GLY A 61 12.70 4.62 17.12
N GLN A 62 13.04 4.63 15.83
CA GLN A 62 12.58 5.61 14.87
C GLN A 62 11.95 4.94 13.65
N SER A 63 10.91 5.56 13.11
CA SER A 63 10.33 5.23 11.81
C SER A 63 10.27 6.47 10.94
N TRP A 64 10.86 6.41 9.76
CA TRP A 64 10.87 7.46 8.76
C TRP A 64 10.02 7.06 7.58
N ARG A 65 9.21 7.99 7.06
CA ARG A 65 8.35 7.79 5.89
C ARG A 65 8.53 8.94 4.91
N ILE A 66 8.72 8.60 3.65
CA ILE A 66 8.75 9.54 2.52
C ILE A 66 7.61 9.18 1.58
N ARG A 67 6.83 10.16 1.13
CA ARG A 67 5.72 9.99 0.19
C ARG A 67 5.80 11.00 -0.93
N TYR A 68 5.38 10.59 -2.13
CA TYR A 68 5.31 11.46 -3.30
C TYR A 68 4.04 11.18 -4.09
N SER A 69 3.33 12.23 -4.49
CA SER A 69 2.11 12.10 -5.29
C SER A 69 2.13 13.13 -6.41
N LYS A 70 1.78 12.72 -7.63
CA LYS A 70 1.64 13.60 -8.78
C LYS A 70 0.38 13.23 -9.57
N ASN A 71 -0.45 14.24 -9.81
CA ASN A 71 -1.60 14.12 -10.70
C ASN A 71 -1.31 14.95 -11.96
N ILE A 72 -1.37 14.30 -13.13
CA ILE A 72 -1.18 14.90 -14.44
C ILE A 72 -2.53 14.90 -15.14
N LEU A 73 -3.21 16.03 -15.08
CA LEU A 73 -4.55 16.19 -15.66
C LEU A 73 -4.53 16.11 -17.19
N GLU A 74 -3.46 16.59 -17.83
CA GLU A 74 -3.32 16.64 -19.30
C GLU A 74 -3.38 15.27 -19.97
N THR A 75 -2.82 14.25 -19.31
CA THR A 75 -2.79 12.86 -19.79
C THR A 75 -3.79 11.97 -19.06
N GLY A 76 -4.56 12.51 -18.11
CA GLY A 76 -5.39 11.72 -17.20
C GLY A 76 -4.59 10.75 -16.33
N THR A 77 -3.29 11.02 -16.11
CA THR A 77 -2.44 10.15 -15.28
C THR A 77 -2.53 10.55 -13.82
N ASN A 78 -2.87 9.60 -12.96
CA ASN A 78 -2.70 9.73 -11.52
C ASN A 78 -1.58 8.81 -11.04
N ILE A 79 -0.46 9.39 -10.63
CA ILE A 79 0.65 8.67 -10.01
C ILE A 79 0.65 8.95 -8.52
N SER A 80 0.42 7.92 -7.71
CA SER A 80 0.56 7.98 -6.26
C SER A 80 1.65 7.02 -5.81
N ILE A 81 2.84 7.54 -5.52
CA ILE A 81 3.86 6.74 -4.84
C ILE A 81 3.57 6.81 -3.33
N SER A 82 2.81 5.82 -2.85
CA SER A 82 2.32 5.77 -1.46
C SER A 82 3.44 5.73 -0.41
N GLY A 83 4.67 5.47 -0.81
CA GLY A 83 5.86 5.92 -0.09
C GLY A 83 6.81 4.81 0.33
N TYR A 84 7.98 5.23 0.82
CA TYR A 84 8.98 4.36 1.43
C TYR A 84 9.00 4.61 2.93
N ARG A 85 8.90 3.53 3.72
CA ARG A 85 9.02 3.55 5.16
C ARG A 85 10.20 2.69 5.60
N TYR A 86 11.04 3.25 6.47
CA TYR A 86 12.13 2.56 7.14
C TYR A 86 11.94 2.69 8.65
N SER A 87 12.02 1.57 9.36
CA SER A 87 11.95 1.53 10.83
C SER A 87 13.21 0.89 11.39
N THR A 88 13.81 1.52 12.39
CA THR A 88 14.97 0.97 13.12
C THR A 88 14.57 -0.28 13.89
N SER A 89 15.54 -1.13 14.24
CA SER A 89 15.30 -2.35 15.01
C SER A 89 14.79 -2.14 16.43
N GLY A 90 14.79 -0.92 16.98
CA GLY A 90 14.18 -0.59 18.29
C GLY A 90 12.82 0.10 18.18
N TYR A 91 12.27 0.22 16.96
CA TYR A 91 10.98 0.86 16.75
C TYR A 91 9.86 -0.17 16.87
N TYR A 92 8.96 0.10 17.80
CA TYR A 92 7.70 -0.63 17.97
C TYR A 92 6.54 0.33 17.79
N THR A 93 5.41 -0.19 17.35
CA THR A 93 4.12 0.49 17.36
C THR A 93 3.37 0.14 18.63
N LEU A 94 2.41 0.99 19.02
CA LEU A 94 1.57 0.72 20.20
C LEU A 94 0.92 -0.68 20.15
N PRO A 95 0.30 -1.12 19.03
CA PRO A 95 -0.26 -2.47 18.94
C PRO A 95 0.78 -3.57 19.17
N GLU A 96 1.97 -3.47 18.58
CA GLU A 96 3.04 -4.46 18.78
C GLU A 96 3.48 -4.53 20.25
N VAL A 97 3.57 -3.41 20.96
CA VAL A 97 3.87 -3.42 22.41
C VAL A 97 2.74 -4.05 23.19
N LEU A 98 1.50 -3.62 22.98
CA LEU A 98 0.35 -4.14 23.72
C LEU A 98 0.14 -5.65 23.51
N ASP A 99 0.50 -6.16 22.33
CA ASP A 99 0.42 -7.59 22.02
C ASP A 99 1.33 -8.42 22.95
N THR A 100 2.53 -7.91 23.28
CA THR A 100 3.43 -8.59 24.24
C THR A 100 2.85 -8.70 25.65
N TRP A 101 1.88 -7.85 26.00
CA TRP A 101 1.22 -7.85 27.32
C TRP A 101 -0.04 -8.73 27.36
N ARG A 102 -0.41 -9.38 26.26
CA ARG A 102 -1.52 -10.35 26.22
C ARG A 102 -1.06 -11.70 26.78
N ASP A 103 -1.95 -12.42 27.44
CA ASP A 103 -1.67 -13.71 28.10
C ASP A 103 -1.75 -14.92 27.16
N ASP A 104 -2.02 -14.71 25.86
CA ASP A 104 -2.02 -15.79 24.87
C ASP A 104 -0.60 -16.09 24.38
N GLU A 105 -0.03 -17.17 24.92
CA GLU A 105 1.31 -17.71 24.63
C GLU A 105 1.52 -18.10 23.14
N SER A 106 0.44 -18.13 22.36
CA SER A 106 0.39 -18.67 20.99
C SER A 106 0.77 -17.70 19.88
N GLN A 107 0.81 -16.37 20.09
CA GLN A 107 0.91 -15.41 18.98
C GLN A 107 1.82 -14.20 19.22
N ASN A 108 3.00 -14.41 19.79
CA ASN A 108 4.08 -13.42 19.64
C ASN A 108 4.62 -13.46 18.19
N ASN A 109 3.80 -13.01 17.24
CA ASN A 109 4.25 -12.70 15.88
C ASN A 109 5.11 -11.44 15.96
N ASN A 110 6.37 -11.62 16.31
CA ASN A 110 7.39 -10.57 16.41
C ASN A 110 7.86 -10.11 15.01
N ASP A 111 6.96 -10.17 14.03
CA ASP A 111 7.16 -9.78 12.64
C ASP A 111 7.10 -8.25 12.55
N ARG A 112 8.24 -7.63 12.87
CA ARG A 112 8.36 -6.17 12.91
C ARG A 112 8.78 -5.66 11.54
N ARG A 113 7.93 -4.84 10.92
CA ARG A 113 8.21 -4.29 9.59
C ARG A 113 9.44 -3.39 9.61
N ARG A 114 10.47 -3.78 8.86
CA ARG A 114 11.72 -3.03 8.68
C ARG A 114 11.59 -2.02 7.56
N ASN A 115 11.26 -2.51 6.36
CA ASN A 115 11.14 -1.71 5.15
C ASN A 115 9.77 -1.93 4.53
N ARG A 116 9.16 -0.87 4.01
CA ARG A 116 7.96 -0.97 3.18
C ARG A 116 8.03 0.03 2.04
N ALA A 117 7.96 -0.46 0.81
CA ALA A 117 7.83 0.34 -0.39
C ALA A 117 6.47 0.09 -1.02
N GLU A 118 5.75 1.15 -1.37
CA GLU A 118 4.47 1.06 -2.08
C GLU A 118 4.41 2.03 -3.25
N LEU A 119 3.94 1.53 -4.39
CA LEU A 119 3.73 2.25 -5.63
C LEU A 119 2.31 2.00 -6.13
N GLN A 120 1.60 3.08 -6.47
CA GLN A 120 0.33 3.03 -7.19
C GLN A 120 0.38 3.96 -8.40
N LEU A 121 0.00 3.46 -9.56
CA LEU A 121 -0.03 4.22 -10.81
C LEU A 121 -1.32 3.92 -11.54
N ASN A 122 -2.02 4.96 -11.98
CA ASN A 122 -3.18 4.87 -12.84
C ASN A 122 -2.95 5.81 -14.03
N GLN A 123 -2.95 5.26 -15.24
CA GLN A 123 -2.65 5.98 -16.47
C GLN A 123 -3.83 5.80 -17.44
N SER A 124 -4.54 6.88 -17.74
CA SER A 124 -5.43 6.91 -18.90
C SER A 124 -4.61 6.89 -20.18
N ILE A 125 -4.91 6.01 -21.12
CA ILE A 125 -4.18 5.86 -22.37
C ILE A 125 -4.99 6.54 -23.48
N GLY A 126 -4.70 7.81 -23.73
CA GLY A 126 -5.44 8.60 -24.71
C GLY A 126 -6.95 8.72 -24.40
N ALA A 127 -7.72 9.19 -25.37
CA ALA A 127 -9.15 9.40 -25.19
C ALA A 127 -10.01 8.12 -25.29
N SER A 128 -9.48 7.05 -25.92
CA SER A 128 -10.27 5.85 -26.27
C SER A 128 -9.57 4.51 -26.03
N LEU A 129 -8.32 4.50 -25.57
CA LEU A 129 -7.58 3.24 -25.34
C LEU A 129 -7.71 2.75 -23.88
N GLY A 130 -8.50 3.44 -23.06
CA GLY A 130 -8.84 3.01 -21.70
C GLY A 130 -7.87 3.48 -20.62
N SER A 131 -7.67 2.67 -19.58
CA SER A 131 -6.79 2.96 -18.46
C SER A 131 -6.01 1.74 -18.00
N LEU A 132 -4.75 1.97 -17.65
CA LEU A 132 -3.86 1.00 -17.02
C LEU A 132 -3.70 1.37 -15.54
N SER A 133 -3.80 0.38 -14.66
CA SER A 133 -3.48 0.49 -13.24
C SER A 133 -2.32 -0.44 -12.89
N LEU A 134 -1.47 0.00 -11.97
CA LEU A 134 -0.40 -0.77 -11.39
C LEU A 134 -0.33 -0.49 -9.89
N ASN A 135 -0.26 -1.54 -9.10
CA ASN A 135 -0.06 -1.48 -7.66
C ASN A 135 1.09 -2.43 -7.28
N ALA A 136 2.09 -1.94 -6.56
CA ALA A 136 3.20 -2.76 -6.12
C ALA A 136 3.53 -2.47 -4.65
N ILE A 137 3.76 -3.52 -3.88
CA ILE A 137 4.16 -3.46 -2.48
C ILE A 137 5.35 -4.40 -2.27
N SER A 138 6.37 -3.93 -1.55
CA SER A 138 7.46 -4.77 -1.06
C SER A 138 7.68 -4.48 0.41
N GLU A 139 7.74 -5.53 1.23
CA GLU A 139 7.97 -5.45 2.67
C GLU A 139 9.07 -6.41 3.12
N ASP A 140 9.96 -5.90 3.98
CA ASP A 140 10.96 -6.69 4.70
C ASP A 140 10.71 -6.57 6.21
N TYR A 141 11.06 -7.61 6.96
CA TYR A 141 10.83 -7.71 8.40
C TYR A 141 12.15 -7.82 9.17
N TRP A 142 12.18 -7.31 10.40
CA TRP A 142 13.24 -7.58 11.37
C TRP A 142 13.05 -8.98 11.96
N ASN A 143 14.14 -9.61 12.38
CA ASN A 143 14.14 -10.93 13.03
C ASN A 143 13.60 -12.09 12.17
N SER A 144 13.42 -11.87 10.87
CA SER A 144 13.00 -12.90 9.92
C SER A 144 13.60 -12.65 8.54
N ALA A 145 13.90 -13.73 7.80
CA ALA A 145 14.20 -13.64 6.37
C ALA A 145 12.95 -13.37 5.52
N ARG A 146 11.78 -13.20 6.15
CA ARG A 146 10.48 -12.92 5.54
C ARG A 146 10.52 -11.67 4.66
N LYS A 147 10.06 -11.86 3.44
CA LYS A 147 9.84 -10.83 2.42
C LYS A 147 8.47 -11.06 1.82
N MET A 148 7.68 -9.99 1.79
CA MET A 148 6.41 -9.99 1.10
C MET A 148 6.52 -9.09 -0.12
N ARG A 149 6.08 -9.58 -1.28
CA ARG A 149 6.06 -8.84 -2.54
C ARG A 149 4.72 -9.05 -3.20
N SER A 150 4.02 -7.96 -3.49
CA SER A 150 2.76 -7.98 -4.22
C SER A 150 2.85 -7.04 -5.42
N LEU A 151 2.37 -7.50 -6.56
CA LEU A 151 2.25 -6.72 -7.79
C LEU A 151 0.86 -6.98 -8.38
N GLY A 152 0.09 -5.95 -8.63
CA GLY A 152 -1.13 -5.98 -9.40
C GLY A 152 -1.00 -5.08 -10.61
N VAL A 153 -1.51 -5.55 -11.74
CA VAL A 153 -1.62 -4.80 -12.99
C VAL A 153 -3.03 -4.98 -13.50
N GLY A 154 -3.73 -3.88 -13.77
CA GLY A 154 -5.06 -3.88 -14.32
C GLY A 154 -5.10 -3.08 -15.62
N TYR A 155 -5.89 -3.52 -16.57
CA TYR A 155 -6.22 -2.78 -17.76
C TYR A 155 -7.73 -2.80 -17.94
N SER A 156 -8.32 -1.63 -18.19
CA SER A 156 -9.73 -1.49 -18.44
C SER A 156 -9.98 -0.58 -19.62
N ASN A 157 -11.00 -0.88 -20.41
CA ASN A 157 -11.43 0.00 -21.49
C ASN A 157 -12.92 -0.23 -21.80
N SER A 158 -13.54 0.76 -22.42
CA SER A 158 -14.90 0.73 -22.93
C SER A 158 -14.89 1.11 -24.41
N TRP A 159 -15.37 0.21 -25.26
CA TRP A 159 -15.48 0.46 -26.69
C TRP A 159 -16.82 -0.01 -27.22
N GLY A 160 -17.56 0.89 -27.88
CA GLY A 160 -18.86 0.57 -28.48
C GLY A 160 -19.92 0.08 -27.48
N GLY A 161 -19.82 0.50 -26.21
CA GLY A 161 -20.68 0.04 -25.11
C GLY A 161 -20.16 -1.22 -24.41
N VAL A 162 -19.27 -1.99 -25.02
CA VAL A 162 -18.63 -3.16 -24.39
C VAL A 162 -17.54 -2.68 -23.44
N THR A 163 -17.57 -3.14 -22.19
CA THR A 163 -16.50 -2.88 -21.22
C THR A 163 -15.72 -4.15 -20.96
N TYR A 164 -14.41 -4.04 -20.85
CA TYR A 164 -13.53 -5.16 -20.54
C TYR A 164 -12.49 -4.75 -19.51
N TYR A 165 -12.20 -5.69 -18.61
CA TYR A 165 -11.24 -5.56 -17.53
C TYR A 165 -10.34 -6.77 -17.55
N ILE A 166 -9.04 -6.54 -17.56
CA ILE A 166 -8.01 -7.56 -17.50
C ILE A 166 -7.17 -7.25 -16.27
N ASN A 167 -7.03 -8.20 -15.36
CA ASN A 167 -6.18 -8.01 -14.20
C ASN A 167 -5.22 -9.18 -14.05
N TYR A 168 -4.04 -8.86 -13.56
CA TYR A 168 -3.02 -9.81 -13.15
C TYR A 168 -2.55 -9.42 -11.76
N SER A 169 -2.51 -10.38 -10.84
CA SER A 169 -1.91 -10.18 -9.53
C SER A 169 -0.91 -11.28 -9.21
N TYR A 170 0.25 -10.88 -8.75
CA TYR A 170 1.32 -11.71 -8.22
C TYR A 170 1.49 -11.39 -6.73
N ASN A 171 1.49 -12.42 -5.89
CA ASN A 171 1.84 -12.30 -4.48
C ASN A 171 2.88 -13.35 -4.14
N ARG A 172 3.93 -12.93 -3.44
CA ARG A 172 4.96 -13.80 -2.90
C ARG A 172 5.17 -13.50 -1.44
N ASN A 173 5.08 -14.53 -0.61
CA ASN A 173 5.46 -14.49 0.78
C ASN A 173 6.56 -15.54 1.00
N THR A 174 7.61 -15.16 1.72
CA THR A 174 8.61 -16.14 2.18
C THR A 174 8.54 -16.25 3.68
N THR A 175 8.51 -17.48 4.16
CA THR A 175 8.49 -17.80 5.59
C THR A 175 9.74 -18.58 5.91
N ASP A 176 10.37 -18.29 7.03
CA ASP A 176 11.51 -19.05 7.53
C ASP A 176 11.00 -20.29 8.28
N SER A 177 11.70 -21.41 8.12
CA SER A 177 11.43 -22.65 8.85
C SER A 177 12.71 -23.05 9.57
N ASP A 178 12.64 -23.25 10.88
CA ASP A 178 13.79 -23.39 11.80
C ASP A 178 14.77 -24.55 11.46
N ASN A 179 14.54 -25.34 10.40
CA ASN A 179 15.46 -26.42 10.03
C ASN A 179 15.44 -26.89 8.55
N SER A 180 14.91 -26.11 7.59
CA SER A 180 14.96 -26.47 6.16
C SER A 180 14.70 -25.28 5.24
N ASP A 181 15.14 -25.41 3.98
CA ASP A 181 15.10 -24.41 2.90
C ASP A 181 13.95 -23.40 2.94
N LYS A 182 14.26 -22.13 2.61
CA LYS A 182 13.28 -21.04 2.51
C LYS A 182 12.07 -21.45 1.68
N ILE A 183 10.89 -21.43 2.30
CA ILE A 183 9.63 -21.72 1.61
C ILE A 183 9.18 -20.44 0.90
N TYR A 184 8.88 -20.58 -0.38
CA TYR A 184 8.29 -19.52 -1.19
C TYR A 184 6.85 -19.89 -1.52
N ASP A 185 5.92 -19.15 -0.92
CA ASP A 185 4.53 -19.16 -1.34
C ASP A 185 4.35 -18.11 -2.43
N GLU A 186 3.95 -18.55 -3.62
CA GLU A 186 3.81 -17.70 -4.80
C GLU A 186 2.45 -17.95 -5.45
N ASP A 187 1.60 -16.94 -5.38
CA ASP A 187 0.28 -16.95 -5.98
C ASP A 187 0.25 -16.00 -7.18
N GLN A 188 -0.29 -16.50 -8.28
CA GLN A 188 -0.51 -15.73 -9.50
C GLN A 188 -1.95 -15.91 -9.91
N VAL A 189 -2.67 -14.80 -10.05
CA VAL A 189 -4.08 -14.79 -10.46
C VAL A 189 -4.21 -13.92 -11.69
N PHE A 190 -4.89 -14.43 -12.69
CA PHE A 190 -5.30 -13.70 -13.87
C PHE A 190 -6.82 -13.65 -13.90
N SER A 191 -7.39 -12.47 -14.15
CA SER A 191 -8.82 -12.32 -14.35
C SER A 191 -9.14 -11.53 -15.61
N LEU A 192 -10.21 -11.96 -16.29
CA LEU A 192 -10.80 -11.28 -17.43
C LEU A 192 -12.29 -11.14 -17.16
N SER A 193 -12.79 -9.91 -17.21
CA SER A 193 -14.21 -9.60 -17.09
C SER A 193 -14.65 -8.80 -18.30
N ILE A 194 -15.68 -9.27 -19.01
CA ILE A 194 -16.26 -8.60 -20.18
C ILE A 194 -17.73 -8.38 -19.89
N ASN A 195 -18.22 -7.16 -20.11
CA ASN A 195 -19.63 -6.82 -20.02
C ASN A 195 -20.09 -6.20 -21.35
N ILE A 196 -21.06 -6.85 -22.00
CA ILE A 196 -21.58 -6.54 -23.32
C ILE A 196 -23.04 -6.09 -23.16
N PRO A 197 -23.38 -4.83 -23.44
CA PRO A 197 -24.78 -4.42 -23.54
C PRO A 197 -25.40 -5.06 -24.78
N LEU A 198 -26.55 -5.71 -24.59
CA LEU A 198 -27.32 -6.36 -25.64
C LEU A 198 -28.44 -5.47 -26.17
N ASP A 199 -28.43 -4.17 -25.86
CA ASP A 199 -29.50 -3.21 -26.22
C ASP A 199 -29.86 -3.19 -27.71
N ARG A 200 -28.92 -3.60 -28.58
CA ARG A 200 -29.16 -3.74 -30.02
C ARG A 200 -30.04 -4.94 -30.40
N TRP A 201 -30.17 -5.93 -29.51
CA TRP A 201 -30.91 -7.19 -29.72
C TRP A 201 -32.06 -7.35 -28.72
N LEU A 202 -31.86 -6.90 -27.48
CA LEU A 202 -32.80 -6.95 -26.38
C LEU A 202 -32.64 -5.66 -25.57
N SER A 203 -33.64 -4.78 -25.59
CA SER A 203 -33.60 -3.53 -24.83
C SER A 203 -33.43 -3.81 -23.33
N HIS A 204 -32.50 -3.11 -22.70
CA HIS A 204 -32.17 -3.19 -21.27
C HIS A 204 -31.56 -4.53 -20.82
N SER A 205 -30.87 -5.23 -21.72
CA SER A 205 -30.20 -6.51 -21.39
C SER A 205 -28.68 -6.39 -21.49
N TYR A 206 -27.95 -7.13 -20.66
CA TYR A 206 -26.48 -7.22 -20.69
C TYR A 206 -26.02 -8.66 -20.53
N ALA A 207 -24.86 -8.97 -21.12
CA ALA A 207 -24.17 -10.25 -20.94
C ALA A 207 -22.83 -9.98 -20.26
N THR A 208 -22.57 -10.69 -19.17
CA THR A 208 -21.29 -10.65 -18.46
C THR A 208 -20.59 -11.99 -18.59
N TYR A 209 -19.30 -11.95 -18.88
CA TYR A 209 -18.43 -13.11 -18.87
C TYR A 209 -17.23 -12.82 -17.98
N ASN A 210 -17.01 -13.68 -16.98
CA ASN A 210 -15.88 -13.58 -16.06
C ASN A 210 -15.06 -14.85 -16.13
N LEU A 211 -13.74 -14.69 -16.18
CA LEU A 211 -12.74 -15.74 -16.08
C LEU A 211 -11.79 -15.37 -14.94
N ASN A 212 -11.50 -16.33 -14.06
CA ASN A 212 -10.47 -16.20 -13.05
C ASN A 212 -9.66 -17.50 -13.01
N THR A 213 -8.35 -17.38 -13.17
CA THR A 213 -7.44 -18.52 -13.13
C THR A 213 -6.31 -18.22 -12.15
N SER A 214 -6.00 -19.18 -11.30
CA SER A 214 -4.89 -19.09 -10.36
C SER A 214 -3.90 -20.21 -10.59
N LYS A 215 -2.60 -19.89 -10.58
CA LYS A 215 -1.53 -20.87 -10.87
C LYS A 215 -1.48 -22.04 -9.87
N ARG A 216 -1.96 -21.83 -8.64
CA ARG A 216 -2.04 -22.83 -7.57
C ARG A 216 -3.48 -23.29 -7.26
N GLY A 217 -4.47 -22.86 -8.03
CA GLY A 217 -5.88 -23.18 -7.77
C GLY A 217 -6.70 -23.43 -9.04
N ASN A 218 -8.02 -23.48 -8.88
CA ASN A 218 -8.93 -23.81 -9.98
C ASN A 218 -9.16 -22.62 -10.91
N THR A 219 -9.47 -22.93 -12.17
CA THR A 219 -9.99 -21.94 -13.13
C THR A 219 -11.51 -21.91 -13.04
N ASN A 220 -12.06 -20.75 -12.71
CA ASN A 220 -13.49 -20.52 -12.61
C ASN A 220 -13.94 -19.58 -13.72
N HIS A 221 -15.12 -19.84 -14.29
CA HIS A 221 -15.75 -18.97 -15.29
C HIS A 221 -17.26 -18.93 -15.10
N THR A 222 -17.86 -17.77 -15.37
CA THR A 222 -19.30 -17.50 -15.26
C THR A 222 -19.74 -16.54 -16.33
#